data_AF-A0A0F8X898-F1
#
_entry.id   AF-A0A0F8X898-F1
#
_cell.length_a   1.000
_cell.length_b   1.000
_cell.length_c   1.000
_cell.angle_alpha   90.00
_cell.angle_beta   90.00
_cell.angle_gamma   90.00
#
_symmetry.space_group_name_H-M   'P 1'
#
loop_
_entity.id
_entity.type
_entity.pdbx_description
1 polymer ?
#
loop_
_entity_poly.entity_id
_entity_poly.type
_entity_poly.pdbx_seq_one_letter_code
_entity_poly.pdbx_strand_id
1 'polypeptide(L)'
;KSAKTKQIIAKLTKGYLDKKDYFIDNLSCSLAKIAASVYPNPAIVRLSDFKTNEYFNLIGGDEFEFKEENPMLGFRGASRYYNNRYIDGFTLECSAIKKARELLGLDNIVIMVPFCRTIKEADKVLKVLSDNGLKRGEKNLKIYVMAEIPSNIILAKEFSKRFDGFSIGSNDLTQLILGIDRDSKELSEIFDENNLLDLSILWDGNGSNRNAALTIYRHFDSSSVIKGLYGDTPKTAWVIGYPLLERIHYLLVAGFDVYGNVGHQLLTRLYMDFLRMEGEYNFLRLLPKDVAQQELDFWYRGEEARVEGYLKELHDRESETSAIVYKTDNPKKEVFNLIRKQFGEQVIAIDRI
;
A
#
# COMPACT_ATOMS: atom_id res chain seq x y z
N LYS A 1 -22.10 -5.94 -32.95
CA LYS A 1 -20.78 -6.39 -33.46
C LYS A 1 -20.44 -5.78 -34.81
N SER A 2 -19.75 -4.65 -34.80
CA SER A 2 -19.16 -4.06 -36.01
C SER A 2 -18.27 -5.05 -36.78
N ALA A 3 -18.40 -5.10 -38.10
CA ALA A 3 -17.61 -6.00 -38.95
C ALA A 3 -16.09 -5.78 -38.78
N LYS A 4 -15.69 -4.52 -38.54
CA LYS A 4 -14.30 -4.12 -38.28
C LYS A 4 -13.75 -4.75 -36.99
N THR A 5 -14.52 -4.73 -35.90
CA THR A 5 -14.15 -5.34 -34.62
C THR A 5 -13.93 -6.85 -34.76
N LYS A 6 -14.83 -7.54 -35.46
CA LYS A 6 -14.69 -8.99 -35.72
C LYS A 6 -13.43 -9.33 -36.51
N GLN A 7 -13.06 -8.53 -37.51
CA GLN A 7 -11.84 -8.72 -38.29
C GLN A 7 -10.57 -8.55 -37.45
N ILE A 8 -10.52 -7.52 -36.60
CA ILE A 8 -9.38 -7.30 -35.69
C ILE A 8 -9.22 -8.49 -34.74
N ILE A 9 -10.31 -8.93 -34.10
CA ILE A 9 -10.29 -10.09 -33.19
C ILE A 9 -9.85 -11.35 -33.93
N ALA A 10 -10.35 -11.60 -35.15
CA ALA A 10 -9.94 -12.77 -35.95
C ALA A 10 -8.45 -12.75 -36.30
N LYS A 11 -7.87 -11.56 -36.54
CA LYS A 11 -6.43 -11.41 -36.79
C LYS A 11 -5.60 -11.66 -35.53
N LEU A 12 -6.02 -11.14 -34.38
CA LEU A 12 -5.32 -11.33 -33.10
C LEU A 12 -5.34 -12.79 -32.64
N THR A 13 -6.50 -13.44 -32.77
CA THR A 13 -6.72 -14.83 -32.35
C THR A 13 -6.32 -15.86 -33.40
N LYS A 14 -5.57 -15.45 -34.44
CA LYS A 14 -5.13 -16.35 -35.51
C LYS A 14 -4.27 -17.48 -34.93
N GLY A 15 -4.63 -18.72 -35.25
CA GLY A 15 -3.95 -19.92 -34.76
C GLY A 15 -4.62 -20.58 -33.55
N TYR A 16 -5.61 -19.93 -32.94
CA TYR A 16 -6.42 -20.51 -31.87
C TYR A 16 -7.75 -21.03 -32.43
N LEU A 17 -8.12 -22.27 -32.08
CA LEU A 17 -9.41 -22.88 -32.44
C LEU A 17 -10.55 -22.27 -31.62
N ASP A 18 -10.38 -22.19 -30.29
CA ASP A 18 -11.23 -21.41 -29.41
C ASP A 18 -10.54 -20.07 -29.07
N LYS A 19 -11.27 -18.96 -29.24
CA LYS A 19 -10.74 -17.63 -28.90
C LYS A 19 -10.53 -17.45 -27.39
N LYS A 20 -11.18 -18.26 -26.56
CA LYS A 20 -10.94 -18.29 -25.11
C LYS A 20 -9.51 -18.74 -24.79
N ASP A 21 -8.98 -19.69 -25.54
CA ASP A 21 -7.61 -20.20 -25.36
C ASP A 21 -6.58 -19.10 -25.62
N TYR A 22 -6.83 -18.21 -26.59
CA TYR A 22 -5.96 -17.04 -26.80
C TYR A 22 -5.82 -16.20 -25.52
N PHE A 23 -6.92 -15.94 -24.81
CA PHE A 23 -6.88 -15.16 -23.58
C PHE A 23 -6.17 -15.93 -22.46
N ILE A 24 -6.56 -17.19 -22.25
CA ILE A 24 -6.01 -18.05 -21.19
C ILE A 24 -4.50 -18.23 -21.35
N ASP A 25 -4.03 -18.49 -22.57
CA ASP A 25 -2.63 -18.76 -22.87
C ASP A 25 -1.76 -17.52 -22.71
N ASN A 26 -2.20 -16.39 -23.25
CA ASN A 26 -1.45 -15.14 -23.12
C ASN A 26 -1.37 -14.66 -21.67
N LEU A 27 -2.49 -14.71 -20.94
CA LEU A 27 -2.51 -14.29 -19.54
C LEU A 27 -1.70 -15.24 -18.66
N SER A 28 -1.90 -16.56 -18.79
CA SER A 28 -1.15 -17.55 -17.99
C SER A 28 0.36 -17.46 -18.22
N CYS A 29 0.81 -17.32 -19.48
CA CYS A 29 2.22 -17.13 -19.79
C CYS A 29 2.77 -15.82 -19.21
N SER A 30 1.99 -14.73 -19.23
CA SER A 30 2.43 -13.44 -18.69
C SER A 30 2.55 -13.49 -17.15
N LEU A 31 1.55 -14.06 -16.47
CA LEU A 31 1.59 -14.29 -15.03
C LEU A 31 2.75 -15.21 -14.64
N ALA A 32 2.97 -16.29 -15.39
CA ALA A 32 4.05 -17.23 -15.13
C ALA A 32 5.43 -16.58 -15.28
N LYS A 33 5.64 -15.71 -16.27
CA LYS A 33 6.90 -14.95 -16.42
C LYS A 33 7.20 -14.08 -15.20
N ILE A 34 6.20 -13.38 -14.67
CA ILE A 34 6.34 -12.53 -13.48
C ILE A 34 6.56 -13.38 -12.24
N ALA A 35 5.80 -14.46 -12.06
CA ALA A 35 5.95 -15.34 -10.91
C ALA A 35 7.30 -16.09 -10.90
N ALA A 36 7.82 -16.44 -12.08
CA ALA A 36 9.11 -17.10 -12.24
C ALA A 36 10.29 -16.21 -11.83
N SER A 37 10.21 -14.88 -12.03
CA SER A 37 11.33 -13.97 -11.72
C SER A 37 11.60 -13.85 -10.21
N VAL A 38 10.61 -14.18 -9.37
CA VAL A 38 10.72 -14.13 -7.92
C VAL A 38 10.66 -15.51 -7.26
N TYR A 39 10.57 -16.59 -8.03
CA TYR A 39 10.43 -17.95 -7.51
C TYR A 39 11.62 -18.34 -6.60
N PRO A 40 11.40 -18.96 -5.42
CA PRO A 40 10.13 -19.49 -4.88
C PRO A 40 9.34 -18.48 -4.03
N ASN A 41 9.73 -17.21 -3.97
CA ASN A 41 9.03 -16.21 -3.15
C ASN A 41 7.61 -15.94 -3.68
N PRO A 42 6.64 -15.60 -2.80
CA PRO A 42 5.27 -15.33 -3.23
C PRO A 42 5.16 -14.20 -4.26
N ALA A 43 4.44 -14.45 -5.35
CA ALA A 43 4.10 -13.45 -6.36
C ALA A 43 2.61 -13.09 -6.22
N ILE A 44 2.30 -11.90 -5.71
CA ILE A 44 0.92 -11.47 -5.47
C ILE A 44 0.33 -10.93 -6.79
N VAL A 45 -0.61 -11.68 -7.37
CA VAL A 45 -1.34 -11.32 -8.57
C VAL A 45 -2.67 -10.69 -8.19
N ARG A 46 -2.77 -9.38 -8.41
CA ARG A 46 -4.06 -8.66 -8.32
C ARG A 46 -4.94 -9.09 -9.48
N LEU A 47 -6.16 -9.52 -9.18
CA LEU A 47 -7.18 -9.77 -10.20
C LEU A 47 -7.52 -8.48 -10.95
N SER A 48 -8.11 -8.63 -12.13
CA SER A 48 -8.47 -7.52 -13.01
C SER A 48 -9.33 -6.45 -12.29
N ASP A 49 -8.79 -5.24 -12.17
CA ASP A 49 -9.42 -4.14 -11.42
C ASP A 49 -9.79 -2.96 -12.33
N PHE A 50 -10.11 -3.27 -13.59
CA PHE A 50 -10.53 -2.26 -14.56
C PHE A 50 -11.91 -1.72 -14.21
N LYS A 51 -12.04 -0.40 -14.32
CA LYS A 51 -13.29 0.35 -14.29
C LYS A 51 -14.09 0.10 -15.58
N THR A 52 -15.39 0.39 -15.57
CA THR A 52 -16.28 0.25 -16.74
C THR A 52 -15.79 1.05 -17.95
N ASN A 53 -15.29 2.28 -17.73
CA ASN A 53 -14.71 3.12 -18.79
C ASN A 53 -13.42 2.55 -19.40
N GLU A 54 -12.61 1.82 -18.62
CA GLU A 54 -11.40 1.16 -19.12
C GLU A 54 -11.76 -0.06 -19.97
N TYR A 55 -12.70 -0.89 -19.51
CA TYR A 55 -13.23 -1.99 -20.33
C TYR A 55 -13.92 -1.48 -21.60
N PHE A 56 -14.64 -0.36 -21.53
CA PHE A 56 -15.33 0.26 -22.68
C PHE A 56 -14.34 0.57 -23.82
N ASN A 57 -13.12 0.97 -23.48
CA ASN A 57 -12.07 1.33 -24.43
C ASN A 57 -11.36 0.12 -25.06
N LEU A 58 -11.64 -1.11 -24.61
CA LEU A 58 -11.11 -2.32 -25.25
C LEU A 58 -11.77 -2.57 -26.61
N ILE A 59 -11.13 -3.38 -27.45
CA ILE A 59 -11.66 -3.74 -28.78
C ILE A 59 -13.00 -4.46 -28.61
N GLY A 60 -14.09 -3.75 -28.92
CA GLY A 60 -15.47 -4.24 -28.78
C GLY A 60 -16.03 -4.18 -27.36
N GLY A 61 -15.36 -3.49 -26.43
CA GLY A 61 -15.82 -3.32 -25.05
C GLY A 61 -17.02 -2.39 -24.93
N ASP A 62 -17.16 -1.43 -25.84
CA ASP A 62 -18.28 -0.49 -25.96
C ASP A 62 -19.65 -1.16 -26.10
N GLU A 63 -19.68 -2.38 -26.65
CA GLU A 63 -20.91 -3.17 -26.79
C GLU A 63 -21.32 -3.90 -25.48
N PHE A 64 -20.41 -4.04 -24.50
CA PHE A 64 -20.65 -4.76 -23.24
C PHE A 64 -20.76 -3.85 -22.03
N GLU A 65 -20.02 -2.74 -22.04
CA GLU A 65 -19.94 -1.80 -20.95
C GLU A 65 -21.00 -0.71 -21.06
N PHE A 66 -21.56 -0.35 -19.92
CA PHE A 66 -22.50 0.76 -19.79
C PHE A 66 -21.76 1.98 -19.26
N LYS A 67 -22.27 3.18 -19.59
CA LYS A 67 -21.73 4.41 -19.03
C LYS A 67 -22.16 4.52 -17.56
N GLU A 68 -21.21 4.86 -16.71
CA GLU A 68 -21.43 5.19 -15.31
C GLU A 68 -20.98 6.63 -15.07
N GLU A 69 -21.73 7.37 -14.27
CA GLU A 69 -21.35 8.74 -13.88
C GLU A 69 -20.06 8.75 -13.05
N ASN A 70 -19.87 7.74 -12.19
CA ASN A 70 -18.69 7.63 -11.31
C ASN A 70 -18.02 6.24 -11.46
N PRO A 71 -17.21 6.01 -12.51
CA PRO A 71 -16.57 4.72 -12.75
C PRO A 71 -15.65 4.26 -11.62
N MET A 72 -15.08 5.20 -10.85
CA MET A 72 -14.24 4.91 -9.67
C MET A 72 -14.99 4.10 -8.61
N LEU A 73 -16.26 4.44 -8.37
CA LEU A 73 -17.14 3.79 -7.38
C LEU A 73 -18.01 2.66 -7.97
N GLY A 74 -18.03 2.55 -9.29
CA GLY A 74 -18.97 1.75 -10.08
C GLY A 74 -18.64 0.26 -10.19
N PHE A 75 -19.02 -0.34 -11.32
CA PHE A 75 -19.02 -1.78 -11.54
C PHE A 75 -17.61 -2.35 -11.84
N ARG A 76 -16.82 -2.55 -10.77
CA ARG A 76 -15.43 -3.05 -10.78
C ARG A 76 -15.09 -3.94 -9.58
N GLY A 77 -13.92 -4.59 -9.66
CA GLY A 77 -13.38 -5.47 -8.62
C GLY A 77 -14.32 -6.61 -8.24
N ALA A 78 -14.38 -6.94 -6.95
CA ALA A 78 -15.18 -8.05 -6.43
C ALA A 78 -16.62 -8.11 -6.97
N SER A 79 -17.30 -6.96 -7.06
CA SER A 79 -18.71 -6.88 -7.48
C SER A 79 -18.93 -7.33 -8.92
N ARG A 80 -17.91 -7.17 -9.77
CA ARG A 80 -17.91 -7.59 -11.17
C ARG A 80 -17.73 -9.10 -11.31
N TYR A 81 -16.89 -9.72 -10.50
CA TYR A 81 -16.50 -11.13 -10.66
C TYR A 81 -17.65 -12.13 -10.47
N TYR A 82 -18.54 -11.88 -9.50
CA TYR A 82 -19.67 -12.77 -9.24
C TYR A 82 -20.95 -12.38 -10.00
N ASN A 83 -20.92 -11.30 -10.78
CA ASN A 83 -22.10 -10.82 -11.47
C ASN A 83 -22.35 -11.61 -12.77
N ASN A 84 -23.61 -11.98 -13.01
CA ASN A 84 -24.00 -12.73 -14.21
C ASN A 84 -23.58 -12.06 -15.54
N ARG A 85 -23.37 -10.74 -15.56
CA ARG A 85 -22.91 -10.02 -16.76
C ARG A 85 -21.44 -10.29 -17.11
N TYR A 86 -20.62 -10.73 -16.16
CA TYR A 86 -19.17 -10.84 -16.33
C TYR A 86 -18.55 -12.15 -15.82
N ILE A 87 -19.31 -13.00 -15.13
CA ILE A 87 -18.78 -14.25 -14.53
C ILE A 87 -18.08 -15.16 -15.55
N ASP A 88 -18.53 -15.17 -16.81
CA ASP A 88 -17.87 -15.91 -17.90
C ASP A 88 -16.49 -15.34 -18.24
N GLY A 89 -16.33 -14.02 -18.20
CA GLY A 89 -15.04 -13.34 -18.38
C GLY A 89 -14.10 -13.65 -17.21
N PHE A 90 -14.60 -13.60 -15.98
CA PHE A 90 -13.81 -13.93 -14.79
C PHE A 90 -13.39 -15.41 -14.75
N THR A 91 -14.22 -16.31 -15.28
CA THR A 91 -13.89 -17.73 -15.45
C THR A 91 -12.64 -17.94 -16.33
N LEU A 92 -12.43 -17.09 -17.34
CA LEU A 92 -11.22 -17.14 -18.17
C LEU A 92 -9.98 -16.69 -17.40
N GLU A 93 -10.10 -15.65 -16.58
CA GLU A 93 -9.02 -15.19 -15.69
C GLU A 93 -8.64 -16.27 -14.67
N CYS A 94 -9.64 -16.92 -14.06
CA CYS A 94 -9.42 -18.08 -13.19
C CYS A 94 -8.70 -19.23 -13.90
N SER A 95 -9.13 -19.55 -15.12
CA SER A 95 -8.50 -20.60 -15.94
C SER A 95 -7.04 -20.29 -16.27
N ALA A 96 -6.72 -19.02 -16.54
CA ALA A 96 -5.35 -18.58 -16.77
C ALA A 96 -4.47 -18.70 -15.52
N ILE A 97 -4.97 -18.27 -14.35
CA ILE A 97 -4.24 -18.42 -13.07
C ILE A 97 -4.03 -19.89 -12.75
N LYS A 98 -5.06 -20.72 -12.91
CA LYS A 98 -4.97 -22.17 -12.69
C LYS A 98 -3.94 -22.82 -13.62
N LYS A 99 -3.94 -22.46 -14.91
CA LYS A 99 -2.93 -22.92 -15.88
C LYS A 99 -1.52 -22.50 -15.46
N ALA A 100 -1.32 -21.24 -15.03
CA ALA A 100 -0.03 -20.76 -14.58
C ALA A 100 0.48 -21.51 -13.33
N ARG A 101 -0.38 -21.75 -12.34
CA ARG A 101 -0.03 -22.49 -11.12
C ARG A 101 0.22 -23.96 -11.38
N GLU A 102 -0.71 -24.63 -12.05
CA GLU A 102 -0.78 -26.09 -12.06
C GLU A 102 -0.08 -26.72 -13.26
N LEU A 103 -0.17 -26.11 -14.44
CA LEU A 103 0.43 -26.65 -15.66
C LEU A 103 1.84 -26.10 -15.89
N LEU A 104 2.03 -24.79 -15.67
CA LEU A 104 3.34 -24.16 -15.81
C LEU A 104 4.20 -24.29 -14.53
N GLY A 105 3.60 -24.67 -13.40
CA GLY A 105 4.30 -25.00 -12.16
C GLY A 105 4.60 -23.81 -11.23
N LEU A 106 3.95 -22.65 -11.42
CA LEU A 106 4.20 -21.45 -10.61
C LEU A 106 3.28 -21.42 -9.38
N ASP A 107 3.52 -22.34 -8.44
CA ASP A 107 2.74 -22.49 -7.21
C ASP A 107 2.98 -21.38 -6.16
N ASN A 108 3.92 -20.47 -6.42
CA ASN A 108 4.16 -19.26 -5.62
C ASN A 108 3.17 -18.10 -5.92
N ILE A 109 2.25 -18.24 -6.88
CA ILE A 109 1.24 -17.21 -7.20
C ILE A 109 0.19 -17.06 -6.08
N VAL A 110 0.10 -15.90 -5.46
CA VAL A 110 -0.96 -15.55 -4.50
C VAL A 110 -2.03 -14.73 -5.22
N ILE A 111 -3.31 -15.04 -5.04
CA ILE A 111 -4.39 -14.23 -5.62
C ILE A 111 -4.70 -13.06 -4.70
N MET A 112 -4.91 -11.87 -5.24
CA MET A 112 -5.39 -10.72 -4.49
C MET A 112 -6.68 -10.18 -5.10
N VAL A 113 -7.75 -10.13 -4.29
CA VAL A 113 -9.08 -9.63 -4.67
C VAL A 113 -9.15 -8.11 -4.42
N PRO A 114 -9.28 -7.29 -5.47
CA PRO A 114 -9.48 -5.85 -5.33
C PRO A 114 -10.96 -5.48 -5.14
N PHE A 115 -11.16 -4.28 -4.60
CA PHE A 115 -12.42 -3.55 -4.47
C PHE A 115 -13.57 -4.37 -3.84
N CYS A 116 -13.23 -5.15 -2.79
CA CYS A 116 -14.18 -5.99 -2.05
C CYS A 116 -14.87 -5.18 -0.95
N ARG A 117 -16.10 -4.72 -1.18
CA ARG A 117 -16.77 -3.72 -0.33
C ARG A 117 -17.36 -4.34 0.93
N THR A 118 -17.83 -5.57 0.87
CA THR A 118 -18.55 -6.20 1.97
C THR A 118 -18.13 -7.64 2.20
N ILE A 119 -18.39 -8.11 3.41
CA ILE A 119 -18.20 -9.51 3.81
C ILE A 119 -19.01 -10.47 2.91
N LYS A 120 -20.21 -10.06 2.49
CA LYS A 120 -21.04 -10.87 1.57
C LYS A 120 -20.42 -10.95 0.16
N GLU A 121 -19.78 -9.88 -0.31
CA GLU A 121 -19.04 -9.91 -1.58
C GLU A 121 -17.82 -10.83 -1.47
N ALA A 122 -17.08 -10.78 -0.36
CA ALA A 122 -15.97 -11.68 -0.11
C ALA A 122 -16.39 -13.14 -0.22
N ASP A 123 -17.49 -13.53 0.43
CA ASP A 123 -18.03 -14.89 0.37
C ASP A 123 -18.41 -15.29 -1.06
N LYS A 124 -19.00 -14.38 -1.84
CA LYS A 124 -19.36 -14.64 -3.25
C LYS A 124 -18.13 -14.81 -4.14
N VAL A 125 -17.13 -13.93 -4.04
CA VAL A 125 -15.91 -14.03 -4.86
C VAL A 125 -15.13 -15.29 -4.54
N LEU A 126 -14.96 -15.62 -3.25
CA LEU A 126 -14.30 -16.85 -2.83
C LEU A 126 -15.03 -18.10 -3.32
N LYS A 127 -16.37 -18.06 -3.34
CA LYS A 127 -17.18 -19.11 -3.95
C LYS A 127 -16.90 -19.25 -5.45
N VAL A 128 -16.91 -18.16 -6.21
CA VAL A 128 -16.65 -18.20 -7.66
C VAL A 128 -15.23 -18.71 -7.96
N LEU A 129 -14.22 -18.27 -7.19
CA LEU A 129 -12.86 -18.80 -7.29
C LEU A 129 -12.82 -20.31 -7.01
N SER A 130 -13.49 -20.75 -5.93
CA SER A 130 -13.58 -22.16 -5.57
C SER A 130 -14.28 -23.00 -6.65
N ASP A 131 -15.39 -22.51 -7.20
CA ASP A 131 -16.15 -23.19 -8.26
C ASP A 131 -15.31 -23.33 -9.55
N ASN A 132 -14.32 -22.44 -9.74
CA ASN A 132 -13.33 -22.51 -10.82
C ASN A 132 -12.05 -23.30 -10.45
N GLY A 133 -12.03 -23.96 -9.28
CA GLY A 133 -10.91 -24.78 -8.82
C GLY A 133 -9.74 -24.01 -8.23
N LEU A 134 -9.94 -22.75 -7.83
CA LEU A 134 -8.98 -21.91 -7.12
C LEU A 134 -9.44 -21.73 -5.67
N LYS A 135 -9.42 -22.81 -4.89
CA LYS A 135 -9.89 -22.81 -3.50
C LYS A 135 -8.75 -22.53 -2.54
N ARG A 136 -9.00 -21.62 -1.59
CA ARG A 136 -8.06 -21.26 -0.51
C ARG A 136 -7.58 -22.51 0.24
N GLY A 137 -6.26 -22.62 0.43
CA GLY A 137 -5.61 -23.74 1.12
C GLY A 137 -5.40 -25.00 0.27
N GLU A 138 -6.09 -25.14 -0.87
CA GLU A 138 -5.83 -26.24 -1.81
C GLU A 138 -4.64 -25.89 -2.71
N LYS A 139 -3.74 -26.87 -2.93
CA LYS A 139 -2.52 -26.68 -3.73
C LYS A 139 -1.70 -25.44 -3.29
N ASN A 140 -1.62 -25.23 -1.97
CA ASN A 140 -0.95 -24.09 -1.33
C ASN A 140 -1.43 -22.70 -1.82
N LEU A 141 -2.64 -22.60 -2.38
CA LEU A 141 -3.18 -21.33 -2.83
C LEU A 141 -3.55 -20.45 -1.63
N LYS A 142 -2.90 -19.28 -1.55
CA LYS A 142 -3.30 -18.18 -0.67
C LYS A 142 -4.12 -17.16 -1.44
N ILE A 143 -5.09 -16.56 -0.76
CA ILE A 143 -5.96 -15.52 -1.32
C ILE A 143 -5.97 -14.33 -0.36
N TYR A 144 -5.50 -13.18 -0.84
CA TYR A 144 -5.48 -11.92 -0.13
C TYR A 144 -6.64 -11.03 -0.59
N VAL A 145 -6.96 -10.04 0.24
CA VAL A 145 -7.84 -8.94 -0.14
C VAL A 145 -7.05 -7.64 -0.12
N MET A 146 -7.32 -6.77 -1.09
CA MET A 146 -6.76 -5.43 -1.08
C MET A 146 -7.60 -4.56 -0.11
N ALA A 147 -6.97 -4.07 0.95
CA ALA A 147 -7.56 -3.16 1.92
C ALA A 147 -7.52 -1.74 1.36
N GLU A 148 -8.53 -1.39 0.58
CA GLU A 148 -8.56 -0.14 -0.18
C GLU A 148 -9.89 0.62 -0.06
N ILE A 149 -10.84 0.07 0.68
CA ILE A 149 -12.14 0.70 0.96
C ILE A 149 -12.25 0.89 2.48
N PRO A 150 -12.83 2.00 2.98
CA PRO A 150 -12.98 2.23 4.42
C PRO A 150 -13.65 1.06 5.17
N SER A 151 -14.59 0.35 4.52
CA SER A 151 -15.22 -0.84 5.09
C SER A 151 -14.24 -1.99 5.34
N ASN A 152 -13.17 -2.14 4.54
CA ASN A 152 -12.13 -3.14 4.79
C ASN A 152 -11.38 -2.85 6.08
N ILE A 153 -11.14 -1.57 6.39
CA ILE A 153 -10.45 -1.14 7.60
C ILE A 153 -11.35 -1.33 8.82
N ILE A 154 -12.59 -0.82 8.76
CA ILE A 154 -13.57 -0.94 9.84
C ILE A 154 -13.88 -2.41 10.16
N LEU A 155 -13.98 -3.26 9.15
CA LEU A 155 -14.32 -4.68 9.28
C LEU A 155 -13.12 -5.61 9.11
N ALA A 156 -11.88 -5.13 9.33
CA ALA A 156 -10.66 -5.88 9.07
C ALA A 156 -10.66 -7.26 9.76
N LYS A 157 -11.16 -7.34 10.99
CA LYS A 157 -11.31 -8.60 11.72
C LYS A 157 -12.21 -9.61 10.99
N GLU A 158 -13.31 -9.17 10.40
CA GLU A 158 -14.24 -10.05 9.68
C GLU A 158 -13.72 -10.47 8.30
N PHE A 159 -12.98 -9.57 7.63
CA PHE A 159 -12.25 -9.90 6.40
C PHE A 159 -11.11 -10.90 6.66
N SER A 160 -10.41 -10.79 7.79
CA SER A 160 -9.27 -11.67 8.13
C SER A 160 -9.66 -13.15 8.30
N LYS A 161 -10.94 -13.44 8.56
CA LYS A 161 -11.45 -14.82 8.62
C LYS A 161 -11.55 -15.46 7.23
N ARG A 162 -11.64 -14.65 6.17
CA ARG A 162 -11.93 -15.06 4.78
C ARG A 162 -10.73 -15.02 3.85
N PHE A 163 -9.73 -14.22 4.17
CA PHE A 163 -8.51 -14.04 3.40
C PHE A 163 -7.28 -14.41 4.22
N ASP A 164 -6.20 -14.83 3.55
CA ASP A 164 -4.93 -15.21 4.19
C ASP A 164 -4.03 -14.01 4.49
N GLY A 165 -4.40 -12.83 3.98
CA GLY A 165 -3.61 -11.61 4.13
C GLY A 165 -4.31 -10.39 3.53
N PHE A 166 -3.73 -9.23 3.82
CA PHE A 166 -4.15 -7.94 3.32
C PHE A 166 -3.00 -7.30 2.55
N SER A 167 -3.33 -6.56 1.51
CA SER A 167 -2.43 -5.59 0.87
C SER A 167 -3.10 -4.23 0.90
N ILE A 168 -2.45 -3.20 1.43
CA ILE A 168 -3.10 -1.90 1.59
C ILE A 168 -3.04 -1.14 0.25
N GLY A 169 -4.21 -0.83 -0.29
CA GLY A 169 -4.34 0.02 -1.47
C GLY A 169 -4.46 1.47 -1.06
N SER A 170 -3.35 2.11 -0.67
CA SER A 170 -3.35 3.48 -0.13
C SER A 170 -4.03 4.48 -1.07
N ASN A 171 -3.81 4.36 -2.38
CA ASN A 171 -4.39 5.28 -3.37
C ASN A 171 -5.92 5.34 -3.35
N ASP A 172 -6.58 4.19 -3.46
CA ASP A 172 -8.05 4.12 -3.45
C ASP A 172 -8.58 4.34 -2.02
N LEU A 173 -7.85 3.91 -1.00
CA LEU A 173 -8.23 4.13 0.40
C LEU A 173 -8.26 5.62 0.75
N THR A 174 -7.22 6.37 0.38
CA THR A 174 -7.14 7.83 0.56
C THR A 174 -8.26 8.54 -0.19
N GLN A 175 -8.49 8.18 -1.47
CA GLN A 175 -9.59 8.74 -2.27
C GLN A 175 -10.94 8.58 -1.57
N LEU A 176 -11.22 7.38 -1.04
CA LEU A 176 -12.51 7.07 -0.43
C LEU A 176 -12.67 7.60 0.99
N ILE A 177 -11.58 7.73 1.75
CA ILE A 177 -11.59 8.35 3.08
C ILE A 177 -11.81 9.86 2.93
N LEU A 178 -11.10 10.51 2.01
CA LEU A 178 -11.17 11.96 1.82
C LEU A 178 -12.33 12.40 0.90
N GLY A 179 -12.95 11.47 0.16
CA GLY A 179 -14.02 11.78 -0.78
C GLY A 179 -13.56 12.53 -2.02
N ILE A 180 -12.35 12.22 -2.50
CA ILE A 180 -11.70 12.92 -3.61
C ILE A 180 -11.41 11.99 -4.78
N ASP A 181 -11.52 12.52 -6.00
CA ASP A 181 -11.02 11.86 -7.19
C ASP A 181 -9.63 12.40 -7.52
N ARG A 182 -8.62 11.53 -7.51
CA ARG A 182 -7.23 11.93 -7.80
C ARG A 182 -7.04 12.41 -9.25
N ASP A 183 -7.91 11.98 -10.16
CA ASP A 183 -7.85 12.39 -11.56
C ASP A 183 -8.43 13.83 -11.73
N SER A 184 -9.03 14.39 -10.67
CA SER A 184 -9.46 15.78 -10.60
C SER A 184 -8.27 16.70 -10.36
N LYS A 185 -7.88 17.44 -11.41
CA LYS A 185 -6.84 18.49 -11.32
C LYS A 185 -7.17 19.60 -10.33
N GLU A 186 -8.45 19.84 -10.05
CA GLU A 186 -8.92 20.85 -9.09
C GLU A 186 -8.73 20.40 -7.62
N LEU A 187 -8.59 19.09 -7.40
CA LEU A 187 -8.49 18.49 -6.05
C LEU A 187 -7.12 17.83 -5.81
N SER A 188 -6.17 17.97 -6.73
CA SER A 188 -4.85 17.35 -6.60
C SER A 188 -4.06 17.89 -5.40
N GLU A 189 -4.33 19.12 -4.97
CA GLU A 189 -3.75 19.72 -3.75
C GLU A 189 -4.34 19.10 -2.46
N ILE A 190 -5.60 18.65 -2.50
CA ILE A 190 -6.27 17.97 -1.37
C ILE A 190 -5.93 16.48 -1.33
N PHE A 191 -5.45 15.93 -2.46
CA PHE A 191 -4.93 14.56 -2.55
C PHE A 191 -3.55 14.46 -1.89
N ASP A 192 -3.52 14.64 -0.57
CA ASP A 192 -2.41 14.23 0.28
C ASP A 192 -2.86 13.02 1.11
N GLU A 193 -2.11 11.92 1.02
CA GLU A 193 -2.28 10.75 1.89
C GLU A 193 -2.07 11.06 3.39
N ASN A 194 -1.74 12.31 3.71
CA ASN A 194 -1.40 12.80 5.03
C ASN A 194 -2.20 14.06 5.47
N ASN A 195 -3.35 14.37 4.85
CA ASN A 195 -4.04 15.65 5.10
C ASN A 195 -4.56 15.84 6.55
N LEU A 196 -4.33 17.04 7.11
CA LEU A 196 -4.59 17.49 8.49
C LEU A 196 -4.00 16.61 9.62
N LEU A 197 -2.70 16.77 9.85
CA LEU A 197 -1.98 16.14 10.97
C LEU A 197 -2.25 16.88 12.29
N ASP A 198 -3.26 16.43 13.03
CA ASP A 198 -3.29 16.57 14.49
C ASP A 198 -2.58 15.36 15.14
N LEU A 199 -2.47 15.35 16.45
CA LEU A 199 -1.78 14.24 17.14
C LEU A 199 -2.55 12.92 17.07
N SER A 200 -3.84 12.91 16.68
CA SER A 200 -4.65 11.69 16.62
C SER A 200 -4.17 10.69 15.56
N ILE A 201 -3.38 11.15 14.57
CA ILE A 201 -2.74 10.26 13.60
C ILE A 201 -1.64 9.38 14.23
N LEU A 202 -1.08 9.81 15.36
CA LEU A 202 -0.08 9.02 16.07
C LEU A 202 -0.78 7.89 16.83
N TRP A 203 -0.47 6.66 16.43
CA TRP A 203 -0.94 5.48 17.14
C TRP A 203 -0.40 5.47 18.57
N ASP A 204 -1.28 5.65 19.54
CA ASP A 204 -0.98 5.70 20.98
C ASP A 204 -0.79 4.30 21.60
N GLY A 205 -0.69 3.24 20.80
CA GLY A 205 -0.58 1.88 21.29
C GLY A 205 -1.89 1.31 21.86
N ASN A 206 -3.03 1.94 21.58
CA ASN A 206 -4.31 1.66 22.24
C ASN A 206 -4.18 1.75 23.78
N GLY A 207 -3.40 2.74 24.25
CA GLY A 207 -3.16 3.03 25.67
C GLY A 207 -2.32 2.00 26.45
N SER A 208 -1.84 0.92 25.82
CA SER A 208 -1.11 -0.15 26.53
C SER A 208 0.10 -0.70 25.77
N ASN A 209 0.15 -0.55 24.44
CA ASN A 209 1.24 -1.10 23.64
C ASN A 209 2.43 -0.14 23.58
N ARG A 210 3.46 -0.45 24.36
CA ARG A 210 4.73 0.31 24.42
C ARG A 210 5.55 0.29 23.13
N ASN A 211 5.18 -0.48 22.10
CA ASN A 211 5.82 -0.40 20.79
C ASN A 211 5.39 0.85 19.99
N ALA A 212 4.38 1.59 20.46
CA ALA A 212 3.96 2.86 19.88
C ALA A 212 5.04 3.96 19.94
N ALA A 213 5.98 3.83 20.88
CA ALA A 213 7.13 4.71 21.02
C ALA A 213 8.41 3.91 21.25
N LEU A 214 9.49 4.26 20.58
CA LEU A 214 10.79 3.63 20.76
C LEU A 214 11.86 4.71 20.93
N THR A 215 12.61 4.65 22.02
CA THR A 215 13.81 5.48 22.21
C THR A 215 15.05 4.70 21.81
N ILE A 216 15.84 5.26 20.90
CA ILE A 216 17.08 4.65 20.43
C ILE A 216 18.27 5.42 21.02
N TYR A 217 19.04 4.76 21.88
CA TYR A 217 20.32 5.29 22.37
C TYR A 217 21.44 4.74 21.49
N ARG A 218 22.25 5.63 20.92
CA ARG A 218 23.40 5.27 20.09
C ARG A 218 24.68 5.78 20.74
N HIS A 219 25.67 4.89 20.88
CA HIS A 219 26.97 5.20 21.46
C HIS A 219 28.07 4.56 20.60
N PHE A 220 28.74 5.40 19.80
CA PHE A 220 29.72 5.01 18.76
C PHE A 220 29.21 3.85 17.89
N ASP A 221 29.68 2.63 18.19
CA ASP A 221 29.43 1.42 17.42
C ASP A 221 28.31 0.54 18.01
N SER A 222 27.58 1.04 19.00
CA SER A 222 26.47 0.32 19.65
C SER A 222 25.17 1.11 19.61
N SER A 223 24.06 0.40 19.50
CA SER A 223 22.72 0.94 19.64
C SER A 223 21.89 0.07 20.58
N SER A 224 21.02 0.71 21.35
CA SER A 224 20.03 0.03 22.18
C SER A 224 18.66 0.66 21.96
N VAL A 225 17.62 -0.17 21.97
CA VAL A 225 16.24 0.24 21.74
C VAL A 225 15.46 0.00 23.03
N ILE A 226 14.82 1.04 23.53
CA ILE A 226 13.97 0.99 24.72
C ILE A 226 12.53 1.31 24.30
N LYS A 227 11.57 0.53 24.78
CA LYS A 227 10.14 0.70 24.47
C LYS A 227 9.50 1.79 25.35
N GLY A 228 9.02 2.86 24.76
CA GLY A 228 8.51 4.05 25.45
C GLY A 228 9.25 5.31 25.00
N LEU A 229 8.85 6.47 25.54
CA LEU A 229 9.52 7.75 25.31
C LEU A 229 10.39 8.08 26.53
N TYR A 230 11.63 7.60 26.53
CA TYR A 230 12.60 7.82 27.60
C TYR A 230 13.45 9.08 27.37
N GLY A 231 13.77 9.76 28.47
CA GLY A 231 14.62 10.94 28.49
C GLY A 231 13.96 12.24 27.99
N ASP A 232 14.79 13.27 27.86
CA ASP A 232 14.40 14.60 27.38
C ASP A 232 14.05 14.61 25.87
N THR A 233 13.64 15.77 25.36
CA THR A 233 13.39 15.99 23.93
C THR A 233 14.60 15.56 23.09
N PRO A 234 14.45 14.57 22.18
CA PRO A 234 15.56 14.07 21.40
C PRO A 234 16.03 15.08 20.35
N LYS A 235 17.27 14.90 19.88
CA LYS A 235 17.84 15.75 18.80
C LYS A 235 17.07 15.61 17.50
N THR A 236 16.82 14.37 17.07
CA THR A 236 16.00 14.05 15.89
C THR A 236 14.82 13.16 16.30
N ALA A 237 13.77 13.17 15.51
CA ALA A 237 12.61 12.29 15.72
C ALA A 237 12.00 11.90 14.39
N TRP A 238 11.47 10.68 14.35
CA TRP A 238 10.87 10.10 13.15
C TRP A 238 9.44 9.71 13.47
N VAL A 239 8.52 10.05 12.56
CA VAL A 239 7.16 9.50 12.54
C VAL A 239 7.11 8.48 11.42
N ILE A 240 6.87 7.22 11.78
CA ILE A 240 6.84 6.11 10.84
C ILE A 240 5.38 5.75 10.55
N GLY A 241 4.89 6.19 9.39
CA GLY A 241 3.62 5.72 8.84
C GLY A 241 3.72 4.30 8.29
N TYR A 242 2.57 3.69 7.97
CA TYR A 242 2.52 2.33 7.44
C TYR A 242 3.34 2.14 6.14
N PRO A 243 3.26 3.03 5.13
CA PRO A 243 4.05 2.87 3.89
C PRO A 243 5.57 2.93 4.14
N LEU A 244 6.00 3.72 5.12
CA LEU A 244 7.39 3.82 5.51
C LEU A 244 7.86 2.57 6.27
N LEU A 245 7.05 2.10 7.21
CA LEU A 245 7.30 0.85 7.96
C LEU A 245 7.45 -0.35 7.01
N GLU A 246 6.56 -0.46 6.04
CA GLU A 246 6.57 -1.53 5.05
C GLU A 246 7.86 -1.53 4.23
N ARG A 247 8.27 -0.37 3.70
CA ARG A 247 9.52 -0.25 2.94
C ARG A 247 10.75 -0.56 3.80
N ILE A 248 10.78 -0.10 5.06
CA ILE A 248 11.84 -0.45 6.01
C ILE A 248 11.88 -1.97 6.25
N HIS A 249 10.72 -2.61 6.43
CA HIS A 249 10.62 -4.06 6.64
C HIS A 249 11.12 -4.85 5.42
N TYR A 250 10.70 -4.49 4.21
CA TYR A 250 11.18 -5.18 3.01
C TYR A 250 12.68 -4.97 2.80
N LEU A 251 13.19 -3.78 3.07
CA LEU A 251 14.60 -3.48 2.88
C LEU A 251 15.49 -4.21 3.90
N LEU A 252 15.12 -4.21 5.18
CA LEU A 252 15.98 -4.71 6.26
C LEU A 252 15.65 -6.12 6.76
N VAL A 253 14.48 -6.65 6.43
CA VAL A 253 14.04 -7.96 6.96
C VAL A 253 13.77 -8.93 5.82
N ALA A 254 12.80 -8.63 4.96
CA ALA A 254 12.38 -9.60 3.94
C ALA A 254 13.37 -9.73 2.78
N GLY A 255 13.97 -8.61 2.34
CA GLY A 255 14.90 -8.54 1.22
C GLY A 255 16.37 -8.33 1.62
N PHE A 256 16.68 -8.37 2.92
CA PHE A 256 18.04 -8.14 3.39
C PHE A 256 18.89 -9.40 3.28
N ASP A 257 19.83 -9.39 2.34
CA ASP A 257 20.86 -10.41 2.23
C ASP A 257 22.05 -10.11 3.17
N VAL A 258 22.12 -10.86 4.28
CA VAL A 258 23.21 -10.78 5.27
C VAL A 258 24.58 -11.11 4.65
N TYR A 259 24.60 -11.95 3.62
CA TYR A 259 25.82 -12.36 2.91
C TYR A 259 26.03 -11.56 1.61
N GLY A 260 25.20 -10.54 1.37
CA GLY A 260 25.26 -9.70 0.19
C GLY A 260 26.61 -8.98 0.07
N ASN A 261 27.02 -8.72 -1.18
CA ASN A 261 28.28 -8.03 -1.45
C ASN A 261 28.28 -6.58 -0.93
N VAL A 262 29.45 -5.94 -0.91
CA VAL A 262 29.61 -4.56 -0.43
C VAL A 262 28.69 -3.57 -1.17
N GLY A 263 28.39 -3.82 -2.45
CA GLY A 263 27.45 -3.03 -3.22
C GLY A 263 26.01 -3.11 -2.70
N HIS A 264 25.53 -4.31 -2.38
CA HIS A 264 24.22 -4.53 -1.73
C HIS A 264 24.14 -3.81 -0.38
N GLN A 265 25.18 -3.91 0.44
CA GLN A 265 25.24 -3.24 1.74
C GLN A 265 25.24 -1.71 1.61
N LEU A 266 25.99 -1.17 0.64
CA LEU A 266 26.02 0.26 0.35
C LEU A 266 24.67 0.78 -0.16
N LEU A 267 24.04 0.07 -1.10
CA LEU A 267 22.72 0.43 -1.63
C LEU A 267 21.66 0.38 -0.54
N THR A 268 21.67 -0.66 0.29
CA THR A 268 20.76 -0.78 1.43
C THR A 268 20.92 0.39 2.39
N ARG A 269 22.17 0.79 2.69
CA ARG A 269 22.46 1.94 3.53
C ARG A 269 21.92 3.24 2.94
N LEU A 270 22.22 3.51 1.67
CA LEU A 270 21.74 4.71 0.98
C LEU A 270 20.21 4.77 0.94
N TYR A 271 19.56 3.63 0.70
CA TYR A 271 18.10 3.57 0.70
C TYR A 271 17.53 3.79 2.10
N MET A 272 18.17 3.25 3.15
CA MET A 272 17.79 3.55 4.53
C MET A 272 17.95 5.02 4.89
N ASP A 273 18.96 5.71 4.37
CA ASP A 273 19.14 7.15 4.62
C ASP A 273 17.95 7.95 4.06
N PHE A 274 17.43 7.61 2.88
CA PHE A 274 16.22 8.23 2.34
C PHE A 274 14.96 7.90 3.14
N LEU A 275 14.77 6.63 3.54
CA LEU A 275 13.63 6.23 4.38
C LEU A 275 13.67 6.93 5.75
N ARG A 276 14.85 7.08 6.33
CA ARG A 276 15.07 7.89 7.53
C ARG A 276 14.62 9.33 7.31
N MET A 277 15.11 9.96 6.26
CA MET A 277 14.80 11.35 5.92
C MET A 277 13.29 11.57 5.77
N GLU A 278 12.60 10.61 5.16
CA GLU A 278 11.15 10.63 5.05
C GLU A 278 10.45 10.58 6.41
N GLY A 279 10.90 9.68 7.31
CA GLY A 279 10.37 9.61 8.68
C GLY A 279 10.63 10.86 9.50
N GLU A 280 11.80 11.46 9.34
CA GLU A 280 12.18 12.75 9.92
C GLU A 280 11.28 13.87 9.41
N TYR A 281 11.05 13.91 8.10
CA TYR A 281 10.16 14.89 7.48
C TYR A 281 8.72 14.75 7.99
N ASN A 282 8.21 13.52 8.13
CA ASN A 282 6.89 13.27 8.72
C ASN A 282 6.75 13.86 10.14
N PHE A 283 7.81 13.81 10.95
CA PHE A 283 7.80 14.47 12.25
C PHE A 283 7.80 15.99 12.13
N LEU A 284 8.63 16.56 11.24
CA LEU A 284 8.72 18.00 11.04
C LEU A 284 7.38 18.62 10.62
N ARG A 285 6.53 17.87 9.92
CA ARG A 285 5.17 18.30 9.56
C ARG A 285 4.24 18.53 10.75
N LEU A 286 4.57 18.01 11.94
CA LEU A 286 3.85 18.34 13.16
C LEU A 286 4.19 19.75 13.66
N LEU A 287 5.36 20.30 13.32
CA LEU A 287 5.84 21.59 13.81
C LEU A 287 5.34 22.77 12.95
N PRO A 288 5.34 24.00 13.50
CA PRO A 288 5.17 25.21 12.70
C PRO A 288 6.22 25.29 11.58
N LYS A 289 5.85 25.83 10.41
CA LYS A 289 6.67 25.81 9.19
C LYS A 289 8.07 26.42 9.38
N ASP A 290 8.15 27.53 10.11
CA ASP A 290 9.39 28.22 10.43
C ASP A 290 10.31 27.39 11.33
N VAL A 291 9.75 26.75 12.36
CA VAL A 291 10.48 25.86 13.27
C VAL A 291 10.90 24.56 12.57
N ALA A 292 10.02 24.00 11.73
CA ALA A 292 10.32 22.82 10.92
C ALA A 292 11.53 23.05 10.01
N GLN A 293 11.61 24.23 9.37
CA GLN A 293 12.76 24.59 8.54
C GLN A 293 14.05 24.73 9.36
N GLN A 294 13.99 25.41 10.51
CA GLN A 294 15.15 25.56 11.40
C GLN A 294 15.68 24.20 11.89
N GLU A 295 14.78 23.28 12.23
CA GLU A 295 15.16 21.92 12.63
C GLU A 295 15.75 21.14 11.46
N LEU A 296 15.18 21.26 10.25
CA LEU A 296 15.73 20.61 9.05
C LEU A 296 17.16 21.09 8.75
N ASP A 297 17.38 22.40 8.73
CA ASP A 297 18.69 23.01 8.51
C ASP A 297 19.69 22.58 9.59
N PHE A 298 19.23 22.47 10.84
CA PHE A 298 20.05 21.98 11.94
C PHE A 298 20.40 20.50 11.77
N TRP A 299 19.46 19.65 11.36
CA TRP A 299 19.66 18.18 11.26
C TRP A 299 20.62 17.82 10.12
N TYR A 300 20.57 18.57 9.02
CA TYR A 300 21.33 18.30 7.79
C TYR A 300 22.46 19.31 7.52
N ARG A 301 22.98 19.95 8.56
CA ARG A 301 24.09 20.90 8.45
C ARG A 301 25.35 20.23 7.86
N GLY A 302 25.86 20.76 6.75
CA GLY A 302 27.10 20.30 6.11
C GLY A 302 26.94 19.10 5.16
N GLU A 303 25.73 18.84 4.66
CA GLU A 303 25.41 17.75 3.73
C GLU A 303 25.69 18.11 2.25
N GLU A 304 25.85 17.10 1.39
CA GLU A 304 26.10 17.26 -0.05
C GLU A 304 24.82 17.67 -0.83
N ALA A 305 25.00 18.34 -1.98
CA ALA A 305 23.92 18.82 -2.87
C ALA A 305 22.86 17.75 -3.27
N ARG A 306 23.20 16.46 -3.20
CA ARG A 306 22.27 15.35 -3.47
C ARG A 306 21.18 15.20 -2.40
N VAL A 307 21.52 15.46 -1.14
CA VAL A 307 20.59 15.43 -0.01
C VAL A 307 19.67 16.65 -0.08
N GLU A 308 20.21 17.82 -0.44
CA GLU A 308 19.44 19.04 -0.65
C GLU A 308 18.34 18.87 -1.71
N GLY A 309 18.66 18.22 -2.85
CA GLY A 309 17.68 17.95 -3.91
C GLY A 309 16.49 17.09 -3.45
N TYR A 310 16.77 16.00 -2.71
CA TYR A 310 15.72 15.13 -2.18
C TYR A 310 14.89 15.81 -1.08
N LEU A 311 15.53 16.56 -0.19
CA LEU A 311 14.82 17.34 0.83
C LEU A 311 13.93 18.42 0.20
N LYS A 312 14.38 19.03 -0.89
CA LYS A 312 13.60 20.01 -1.63
C LYS A 312 12.38 19.39 -2.31
N GLU A 313 12.50 18.19 -2.89
CA GLU A 313 11.33 17.46 -3.42
C GLU A 313 10.31 17.09 -2.34
N LEU A 314 10.75 16.81 -1.11
CA LEU A 314 9.86 16.62 0.03
C LEU A 314 9.22 17.95 0.48
N HIS A 315 9.98 19.06 0.43
CA HIS A 315 9.56 20.39 0.88
C HIS A 315 8.64 21.13 -0.11
N ASP A 316 8.83 20.96 -1.42
CA ASP A 316 8.04 21.61 -2.48
C ASP A 316 6.62 21.00 -2.63
N ARG A 317 6.35 19.86 -1.97
CA ARG A 317 4.97 19.39 -1.75
C ARG A 317 4.38 20.26 -0.65
N GLU A 318 3.52 21.21 -1.02
CA GLU A 318 2.97 22.24 -0.13
C GLU A 318 2.65 21.72 1.27
N SER A 319 3.45 22.14 2.24
CA SER A 319 3.28 21.76 3.65
C SER A 319 2.06 22.50 4.22
N GLU A 320 0.93 21.81 4.38
CA GLU A 320 -0.14 22.29 5.24
C GLU A 320 0.41 22.56 6.65
N THR A 321 0.00 23.68 7.26
CA THR A 321 0.27 23.96 8.67
C THR A 321 -0.39 22.91 9.55
N SER A 322 0.36 22.31 10.48
CA SER A 322 -0.19 21.42 11.50
C SER A 322 -1.41 22.05 12.19
N ALA A 323 -2.46 21.26 12.43
CA ALA A 323 -3.63 21.68 13.20
C ALA A 323 -3.33 21.84 14.71
N ILE A 324 -2.10 21.55 15.14
CA ILE A 324 -1.66 21.66 16.53
C ILE A 324 -1.48 23.14 16.91
N VAL A 325 -2.19 23.56 17.95
CA VAL A 325 -2.06 24.91 18.51
C VAL A 325 -0.93 24.93 19.54
N TYR A 326 0.14 25.65 19.22
CA TYR A 326 1.30 25.86 20.08
C TYR A 326 1.11 27.08 20.99
N LYS A 327 1.51 26.93 22.26
CA LYS A 327 1.37 27.97 23.30
C LYS A 327 2.71 28.44 23.86
N THR A 328 3.81 27.80 23.47
CA THR A 328 5.16 28.07 23.97
C THR A 328 6.10 28.49 22.85
N ASP A 329 7.19 29.17 23.22
CA ASP A 329 8.26 29.56 22.30
C ASP A 329 9.16 28.37 21.90
N ASN A 330 8.82 27.14 22.32
CA ASN A 330 9.53 25.93 21.91
C ASN A 330 8.54 24.84 21.43
N PRO A 331 8.03 24.98 20.19
CA PRO A 331 7.04 24.06 19.62
C PRO A 331 7.49 22.60 19.60
N LYS A 332 8.78 22.32 19.39
CA LYS A 332 9.31 20.96 19.44
C LYS A 332 9.14 20.35 20.82
N LYS A 333 9.57 21.03 21.88
CA LYS A 333 9.38 20.52 23.26
C LYS A 333 7.89 20.37 23.59
N GLU A 334 7.07 21.31 23.15
CA GLU A 334 5.62 21.27 23.35
C GLU A 334 4.98 20.06 22.66
N VAL A 335 5.32 19.77 21.40
CA VAL A 335 4.76 18.62 20.68
C VAL A 335 5.10 17.30 21.37
N PHE A 336 6.34 17.15 21.86
CA PHE A 336 6.73 15.96 22.63
C PHE A 336 5.96 15.85 23.95
N ASN A 337 5.68 16.96 24.63
CA ASN A 337 4.86 16.94 25.83
C ASN A 337 3.40 16.58 25.53
N LEU A 338 2.86 17.05 24.41
CA LEU A 338 1.52 16.68 23.97
C LEU A 338 1.44 15.20 23.58
N ILE A 339 2.43 14.67 22.87
CA ILE A 339 2.56 13.23 22.55
C ILE A 339 2.63 12.42 23.86
N ARG A 340 3.46 12.86 24.81
CA ARG A 340 3.53 12.21 26.13
C ARG A 340 2.19 12.27 26.87
N LYS A 341 1.44 13.35 26.75
CA LYS A 341 0.11 13.41 27.36
C LYS A 341 -0.87 12.44 26.68
N GLN A 342 -0.84 12.36 25.36
CA GLN A 342 -1.74 11.52 24.58
C GLN A 342 -1.47 10.02 24.77
N PHE A 343 -0.22 9.60 24.73
CA PHE A 343 0.15 8.18 24.81
C PHE A 343 -0.11 7.61 26.22
N GLY A 344 -0.14 8.48 27.23
CA GLY A 344 -0.42 8.10 28.59
C GLY A 344 0.71 7.32 29.26
N GLU A 345 0.66 7.26 30.59
CA GLU A 345 1.75 6.75 31.43
C GLU A 345 2.11 5.28 31.16
N GLN A 346 1.13 4.48 30.74
CA GLN A 346 1.31 3.05 30.46
C GLN A 346 2.16 2.79 29.20
N VAL A 347 2.17 3.71 28.24
CA VAL A 347 2.88 3.58 26.97
C VAL A 347 4.26 4.22 27.04
N ILE A 348 4.37 5.37 27.72
CA ILE A 348 5.60 6.15 27.80
C ILE A 348 6.62 5.52 28.73
N ALA A 349 6.14 4.77 29.72
CA ALA A 349 6.89 4.25 30.86
C ALA A 349 7.59 5.38 31.62
N ILE A 350 7.01 5.69 32.78
CA ILE A 350 7.59 6.64 33.72
C ILE A 350 8.89 6.03 34.24
N ASP A 351 9.99 6.78 34.09
CA ASP A 351 11.18 6.56 34.89
C ASP A 351 10.79 6.64 36.37
N ARG A 352 10.61 5.49 37.02
CA ARG A 352 10.82 5.40 38.46
C ARG A 352 12.34 5.36 38.65
N ILE A 353 12.96 6.55 38.66
CA ILE A 353 14.30 6.73 39.23
C ILE A 353 14.25 6.32 40.70
#